data_AF-A0A9Q0CP33-F1
#
_entry.id   AF-A0A9Q0CP33-F1
#
_cell.length_a   1.000
_cell.length_b   1.000
_cell.length_c   1.000
_cell.angle_alpha   90.00
_cell.angle_beta   90.00
_cell.angle_gamma   90.00
#
_symmetry.space_group_name_H-M   'P 1'
#
loop_
_entity.id
_entity.type
_entity.pdbx_description
1 polymer ?
#
loop_
_entity_poly.entity_id
_entity_poly.type
_entity_poly.pdbx_seq_one_letter_code
_entity_poly.pdbx_strand_id
1 'polypeptide(L)'
;MGSFSWKQLELGLILLYAASFYAVFIQRSLHLSHDYVGRLYGLRKGWLAGRLNDISDPQWRSFRDNLPILTVVMGTFVTIANFLRYQYGLKGRGMSLLWTIISLCYLVYLHGACVLFILAIGSANYFISKTFVESRYYLGILWGFNVAFLVLNRVYEGYPFSLFGQRLAFLDNFRGTFRWHICFNFVVLRMISYGWDYYAAFNRRPFDLKRHMQRCEVCSAGKTCYHALQEKGLHIEKYSFCMYMCYLIYAPLYISGPILSFNAFAAQLEMPQKSHSLVRICFYGFRWCLAFFLMELLTHLFFYNAFAKSGLWWQLSPFQIFIVAYGVINFMWLKFFLIWRFFRFWSLVNGVETPENMPRCISNCHDLETFWKSWHASYNRWLVRYMYIPLGGSKRKLLNIWVIFTFVAIWHDLEWKLVAWAWLTCIFLIPEIVVKSIAKTFKATSALGEFFSYELGAMSGAVTISCLMIANLVGYVAGPAHIKLLISRMTEKEAHLTLAAIFFSFYVAVKLMFHIGDIRQKV
;
A
#
# COMPACT_ATOMS: atom_id res chain seq x y z
N MET A 1 -8.06 13.07 48.24
CA MET A 1 -8.36 13.69 46.94
C MET A 1 -7.11 13.59 46.09
N GLY A 2 -7.07 12.63 45.17
CA GLY A 2 -5.89 12.40 44.33
C GLY A 2 -5.71 13.54 43.33
N SER A 3 -4.51 14.10 43.24
CA SER A 3 -4.19 15.16 42.29
C SER A 3 -4.45 14.65 40.87
N PHE A 4 -5.34 15.32 40.14
CA PHE A 4 -5.45 15.14 38.70
C PHE A 4 -4.06 15.45 38.12
N SER A 5 -3.42 14.44 37.53
CA SER A 5 -2.13 14.66 36.87
C SER A 5 -2.37 15.65 35.73
N TRP A 6 -1.50 16.66 35.59
CA TRP A 6 -1.58 17.66 34.52
C TRP A 6 -1.77 17.03 33.13
N LYS A 7 -1.18 15.84 32.90
CA LYS A 7 -1.37 15.02 31.69
C LYS A 7 -2.82 14.55 31.46
N GLN A 8 -3.59 14.25 32.52
CA GLN A 8 -5.00 13.86 32.41
C GLN A 8 -5.88 15.04 32.04
N LEU A 9 -5.62 16.22 32.60
CA LEU A 9 -6.33 17.45 32.25
C LEU A 9 -6.03 17.84 30.80
N GLU A 10 -4.76 17.78 30.40
CA GLU A 10 -4.34 18.00 29.01
C GLU A 10 -5.03 17.02 28.04
N LEU A 11 -5.05 15.72 28.36
CA LEU A 11 -5.74 14.72 27.55
C LEU A 11 -7.24 15.03 27.42
N GLY A 12 -7.89 15.43 28.51
CA GLY A 12 -9.30 15.85 28.51
C GLY A 12 -9.57 17.02 27.57
N LEU A 13 -8.73 18.06 27.61
CA LEU A 13 -8.83 19.22 26.72
C LEU A 13 -8.58 18.84 25.26
N ILE A 14 -7.59 17.98 24.99
CA ILE A 14 -7.28 17.48 23.65
C ILE A 14 -8.46 16.69 23.08
N LEU A 15 -9.10 15.83 23.88
CA LEU A 15 -10.26 15.05 23.45
C LEU A 15 -11.47 15.94 23.16
N LEU A 16 -11.71 16.96 23.99
CA LEU A 16 -12.76 17.94 23.76
C LEU A 16 -12.52 18.75 22.47
N TYR A 17 -11.27 19.17 22.25
CA TYR A 17 -10.88 19.84 21.01
C TYR A 17 -11.08 18.93 19.80
N ALA A 18 -10.64 17.68 19.87
CA ALA A 18 -10.78 16.71 18.77
C ALA A 18 -12.26 16.45 18.44
N ALA A 19 -13.12 16.27 19.44
CA ALA A 19 -14.55 16.11 19.23
C ALA A 19 -15.17 17.34 18.56
N SER A 20 -14.83 18.55 19.03
CA SER A 20 -15.29 19.81 18.45
C SER A 20 -14.80 19.99 17.00
N PHE A 21 -13.52 19.69 16.74
CA PHE A 21 -12.93 19.74 15.41
C PHE A 21 -13.67 18.82 14.44
N TYR A 22 -13.90 17.55 14.80
CA TYR A 22 -14.61 16.61 13.92
C TYR A 22 -16.08 16.98 13.73
N ALA A 23 -16.76 17.53 14.74
CA ALA A 23 -18.13 18.02 14.59
C ALA A 23 -18.21 19.16 13.57
N VAL A 24 -17.32 20.16 13.69
CA VAL A 24 -17.23 21.28 12.73
C VAL A 24 -16.83 20.77 11.34
N PHE A 25 -15.84 19.88 11.26
CA PHE A 25 -15.37 19.31 10.00
C PHE A 25 -16.49 18.57 9.28
N ILE A 26 -17.20 17.66 9.97
CA ILE A 26 -18.32 16.90 9.39
C ILE A 26 -19.43 17.83 8.92
N GLN A 27 -19.85 18.80 9.76
CA GLN A 27 -20.90 19.75 9.40
C GLN A 27 -20.51 20.55 8.15
N ARG A 28 -19.29 21.05 8.10
CA ARG A 28 -18.78 21.84 6.95
C ARG A 28 -18.64 20.99 5.69
N SER A 29 -18.22 19.74 5.80
CA SER A 29 -18.16 18.79 4.68
C SER A 29 -19.54 18.45 4.12
N LEU A 30 -20.56 18.32 4.98
CA LEU A 30 -21.94 18.09 4.56
C LEU A 30 -22.50 19.30 3.81
N HIS A 31 -22.33 20.51 4.36
CA HIS A 31 -22.75 21.74 3.68
C HIS A 31 -22.04 21.89 2.32
N LEU A 32 -20.72 21.66 2.29
CA LEU A 32 -19.93 21.73 1.07
C LEU A 32 -20.46 20.75 0.00
N SER A 33 -20.80 19.52 0.39
CA SER A 33 -21.35 18.52 -0.54
C SER A 33 -22.76 18.86 -1.02
N HIS A 34 -23.58 19.46 -0.15
CA HIS A 34 -24.93 19.93 -0.48
C HIS A 34 -24.90 21.10 -1.47
N ASP A 35 -24.11 22.14 -1.18
CA ASP A 35 -24.12 23.41 -1.91
C ASP A 35 -23.59 23.27 -3.35
N TYR A 36 -22.71 22.30 -3.59
CA TYR A 36 -22.07 22.09 -4.89
C TYR A 36 -22.59 20.88 -5.66
N VAL A 37 -23.57 20.13 -5.12
CA VAL A 37 -24.05 18.86 -5.72
C VAL A 37 -24.40 18.99 -7.22
N GLY A 38 -25.00 20.11 -7.64
CA GLY A 38 -25.40 20.35 -9.03
C GLY A 38 -24.26 20.77 -9.97
N ARG A 39 -23.06 21.06 -9.44
CA ARG A 39 -21.88 21.50 -10.22
C ARG A 39 -20.80 20.42 -10.30
N LEU A 40 -20.92 19.36 -9.51
CA LEU A 40 -19.92 18.29 -9.41
C LEU A 40 -20.09 17.24 -10.49
N TYR A 41 -19.00 16.91 -11.17
CA TYR A 41 -18.90 15.81 -12.11
C TYR A 41 -18.56 14.49 -11.40
N GLY A 42 -19.15 13.39 -11.89
CA GLY A 42 -18.82 12.03 -11.43
C GLY A 42 -19.76 11.45 -10.36
N LEU A 43 -20.72 12.24 -9.88
CA LEU A 43 -21.81 11.76 -9.03
C LEU A 43 -22.79 10.88 -9.82
N ARG A 44 -23.29 9.80 -9.20
CA ARG A 44 -24.34 8.96 -9.77
C ARG A 44 -25.44 8.68 -8.75
N LYS A 45 -26.60 8.20 -9.22
CA LYS A 45 -27.69 7.78 -8.34
C LYS A 45 -27.19 6.67 -7.40
N GLY A 46 -27.26 6.92 -6.10
CA GLY A 46 -26.91 5.98 -5.05
C GLY A 46 -28.09 5.12 -4.64
N TRP A 47 -27.82 4.12 -3.79
CA TRP A 47 -28.84 3.24 -3.23
C TRP A 47 -29.33 3.70 -1.85
N LEU A 48 -28.59 4.59 -1.18
CA LEU A 48 -28.89 5.04 0.17
C LEU A 48 -29.86 6.24 0.17
N ALA A 49 -31.12 5.99 0.53
CA ALA A 49 -32.14 7.03 0.78
C ALA A 49 -32.27 8.08 -0.35
N GLY A 50 -32.14 7.66 -1.61
CA GLY A 50 -32.23 8.55 -2.78
C GLY A 50 -31.05 9.53 -2.94
N ARG A 51 -30.02 9.45 -2.10
CA ARG A 51 -28.82 10.30 -2.21
C ARG A 51 -27.97 9.92 -3.41
N LEU A 52 -27.25 10.89 -3.96
CA LEU A 52 -26.19 10.65 -4.92
C LEU A 52 -24.98 10.01 -4.24
N ASN A 53 -24.17 9.31 -5.03
CA ASN A 53 -22.97 8.61 -4.60
C ASN A 53 -21.75 9.15 -5.38
N ASP A 54 -20.70 9.55 -4.66
CA ASP A 54 -19.41 9.90 -5.23
C ASP A 54 -18.63 8.65 -5.63
N ILE A 55 -18.80 8.27 -6.89
CA ILE A 55 -18.02 7.20 -7.52
C ILE A 55 -16.96 7.77 -8.47
N SER A 56 -16.52 9.01 -8.26
CA SER A 56 -15.61 9.72 -9.20
C SER A 56 -14.24 9.06 -9.32
N ASP A 57 -13.76 8.36 -8.29
CA ASP A 57 -12.52 7.58 -8.34
C ASP A 57 -12.71 6.30 -9.20
N PRO A 58 -11.97 6.15 -10.31
CA PRO A 58 -12.18 5.05 -11.25
C PRO A 58 -11.75 3.69 -10.69
N GLN A 59 -10.76 3.66 -9.79
CA GLN A 59 -10.26 2.42 -9.21
C GLN A 59 -11.25 1.85 -8.19
N TRP A 60 -11.79 2.72 -7.32
CA TRP A 60 -12.85 2.37 -6.38
C TRP A 60 -14.10 1.92 -7.12
N ARG A 61 -14.55 2.69 -8.12
CA ARG A 61 -15.71 2.34 -8.94
C ARG A 61 -15.54 0.95 -9.58
N SER A 62 -14.41 0.72 -10.24
CA SER A 62 -14.13 -0.57 -10.89
C SER A 62 -14.10 -1.73 -9.90
N PHE A 63 -13.46 -1.56 -8.73
CA PHE A 63 -13.43 -2.59 -7.70
C PHE A 63 -14.83 -2.89 -7.15
N ARG A 64 -15.59 -1.84 -6.82
CA ARG A 64 -16.96 -1.93 -6.29
C ARG A 64 -17.90 -2.63 -7.27
N ASP A 65 -17.88 -2.24 -8.54
CA ASP A 65 -18.78 -2.78 -9.56
C ASP A 65 -18.45 -4.26 -9.86
N ASN A 66 -17.18 -4.66 -9.77
CA ASN A 66 -16.74 -6.04 -9.99
C ASN A 66 -16.69 -6.89 -8.72
N LEU A 67 -17.00 -6.33 -7.55
CA LEU A 67 -16.89 -7.01 -6.26
C LEU A 67 -17.67 -8.36 -6.20
N PRO A 68 -18.91 -8.47 -6.71
CA PRO A 68 -19.62 -9.76 -6.73
C PRO A 68 -18.89 -10.82 -7.55
N ILE A 69 -18.43 -10.46 -8.76
CA ILE A 69 -17.70 -11.36 -9.66
C ILE A 69 -16.38 -11.79 -9.01
N LEU A 70 -15.62 -10.84 -8.45
CA LEU A 70 -14.37 -11.13 -7.75
C LEU A 70 -14.59 -12.07 -6.55
N THR A 71 -15.68 -11.89 -5.81
CA THR A 71 -16.03 -12.73 -4.65
C THR A 71 -16.33 -14.16 -5.09
N VAL A 72 -17.11 -14.35 -6.16
CA VAL A 72 -17.43 -15.68 -6.70
C VAL A 72 -16.17 -16.37 -7.22
N VAL A 73 -15.34 -15.66 -8.00
CA VAL A 73 -14.13 -16.23 -8.59
C VAL A 73 -13.13 -16.64 -7.51
N MET A 74 -12.85 -15.75 -6.54
CA MET A 74 -11.93 -16.07 -5.45
C MET A 74 -12.49 -17.16 -4.53
N GLY A 75 -13.80 -17.13 -4.24
CA GLY A 75 -14.48 -18.20 -3.50
C GLY A 75 -14.36 -19.55 -4.17
N THR A 76 -14.60 -19.60 -5.48
CA THR A 76 -14.48 -20.82 -6.28
C THR A 76 -13.03 -21.32 -6.29
N PHE A 77 -12.07 -20.43 -6.55
CA PHE A 77 -10.65 -20.76 -6.52
C PHE A 77 -10.26 -21.42 -5.19
N VAL A 78 -10.57 -20.78 -4.07
CA VAL A 78 -10.14 -21.23 -2.75
C VAL A 78 -10.86 -22.52 -2.35
N THR A 79 -12.14 -22.65 -2.69
CA THR A 79 -12.92 -23.87 -2.41
C THR A 79 -12.35 -25.07 -3.15
N ILE A 80 -12.14 -24.96 -4.47
CA ILE A 80 -11.55 -26.04 -5.28
C ILE A 80 -10.14 -26.37 -4.79
N ALA A 81 -9.31 -25.34 -4.57
CA ALA A 81 -7.94 -25.50 -4.09
C ALA A 81 -7.85 -26.23 -2.75
N ASN A 82 -8.69 -25.86 -1.79
CA ASN A 82 -8.69 -26.44 -0.45
C ASN A 82 -9.31 -27.85 -0.44
N PHE A 83 -10.39 -28.06 -1.22
CA PHE A 83 -11.01 -29.37 -1.37
C PHE A 83 -10.03 -30.40 -1.94
N LEU A 84 -9.37 -30.08 -3.06
CA LEU A 84 -8.41 -30.98 -3.69
C LEU A 84 -7.16 -31.17 -2.83
N ARG A 85 -6.71 -30.14 -2.11
CA ARG A 85 -5.63 -30.27 -1.12
C ARG A 85 -5.99 -31.30 -0.05
N TYR A 86 -7.21 -31.24 0.49
CA TYR A 86 -7.67 -32.17 1.52
C TYR A 86 -7.86 -33.58 0.97
N GLN A 87 -8.59 -33.71 -0.14
CA GLN A 87 -8.94 -35.00 -0.74
C GLN A 87 -7.72 -35.83 -1.17
N TYR A 88 -6.69 -35.17 -1.71
CA TYR A 88 -5.51 -35.84 -2.28
C TYR A 88 -4.23 -35.61 -1.47
N GLY A 89 -4.32 -34.97 -0.29
CA GLY A 89 -3.17 -34.69 0.57
C GLY A 89 -2.05 -33.86 -0.10
N LEU A 90 -2.39 -33.06 -1.12
CA LEU A 90 -1.42 -32.37 -1.96
C LEU A 90 -0.59 -31.35 -1.17
N LYS A 91 0.73 -31.31 -1.43
CA LYS A 91 1.67 -30.34 -0.86
C LYS A 91 2.71 -29.91 -1.89
N GLY A 92 3.33 -28.74 -1.67
CA GLY A 92 4.48 -28.28 -2.45
C GLY A 92 4.24 -28.31 -3.95
N ARG A 93 4.97 -29.18 -4.68
CA ARG A 93 4.88 -29.31 -6.15
C ARG A 93 3.50 -29.70 -6.67
N GLY A 94 2.78 -30.60 -5.97
CA GLY A 94 1.43 -30.99 -6.37
C GLY A 94 0.45 -29.82 -6.26
N MET A 95 0.56 -29.05 -5.17
CA MET A 95 -0.22 -27.83 -4.99
C MET A 95 0.16 -26.73 -5.98
N SER A 96 1.45 -26.57 -6.30
CA SER A 96 1.88 -25.53 -7.26
C SER A 96 1.34 -25.79 -8.65
N LEU A 97 1.30 -27.06 -9.08
CA LEU A 97 0.69 -27.42 -10.36
C LEU A 97 -0.80 -27.10 -10.38
N LEU A 98 -1.54 -27.55 -9.36
CA LEU A 98 -2.97 -27.30 -9.24
C LEU A 98 -3.28 -25.79 -9.26
N TRP A 99 -2.61 -25.00 -8.42
CA TRP A 99 -2.84 -23.57 -8.33
C TRP A 99 -2.44 -22.83 -9.60
N THR A 100 -1.40 -23.29 -10.31
CA THR A 100 -1.03 -22.76 -11.63
C THR A 100 -2.18 -22.96 -12.61
N ILE A 101 -2.75 -24.16 -12.69
CA ILE A 101 -3.86 -24.47 -13.62
C ILE A 101 -5.07 -23.59 -13.34
N ILE A 102 -5.54 -23.54 -12.10
CA ILE A 102 -6.73 -22.75 -11.74
C ILE A 102 -6.45 -21.25 -11.96
N SER A 103 -5.25 -20.78 -11.61
CA SER A 103 -4.86 -19.37 -11.84
C SER A 103 -4.76 -19.04 -13.33
N LEU A 104 -4.29 -19.96 -14.18
CA LEU A 104 -4.26 -19.76 -15.63
C LEU A 104 -5.65 -19.60 -16.21
N CYS A 105 -6.63 -20.42 -15.78
CA CYS A 105 -8.02 -20.24 -16.20
C CYS A 105 -8.54 -18.83 -15.85
N TYR A 106 -8.23 -18.34 -14.65
CA TYR A 106 -8.58 -17.00 -14.23
C TYR A 106 -7.86 -15.91 -15.06
N LEU A 107 -6.57 -16.05 -15.32
CA LEU A 107 -5.80 -15.10 -16.12
C LEU A 107 -6.27 -15.05 -17.57
N VAL A 108 -6.65 -16.20 -18.16
CA VAL A 108 -7.19 -16.27 -19.52
C VAL A 108 -8.50 -15.51 -19.59
N TYR A 109 -9.37 -15.60 -18.58
CA TYR A 109 -10.56 -14.76 -18.50
C TYR A 109 -10.22 -13.26 -18.40
N LEU A 110 -9.25 -12.89 -17.55
CA LEU A 110 -8.88 -11.49 -17.34
C LEU A 110 -8.20 -10.84 -18.54
N HIS A 111 -7.33 -11.57 -19.24
CA HIS A 111 -6.39 -10.99 -20.21
C HIS A 111 -6.52 -11.60 -21.61
N GLY A 112 -7.28 -12.68 -21.78
CA GLY A 112 -7.42 -13.37 -23.05
C GLY A 112 -6.07 -13.87 -23.58
N ALA A 113 -5.79 -13.64 -24.85
CA ALA A 113 -4.53 -14.01 -25.49
C ALA A 113 -3.30 -13.35 -24.84
N CYS A 114 -3.44 -12.17 -24.23
CA CYS A 114 -2.32 -11.44 -23.62
C CYS A 114 -1.66 -12.18 -22.44
N VAL A 115 -2.27 -13.24 -21.91
CA VAL A 115 -1.61 -14.15 -20.96
C VAL A 115 -0.29 -14.70 -21.50
N LEU A 116 -0.19 -14.90 -22.82
CA LEU A 116 1.03 -15.36 -23.48
C LEU A 116 2.23 -14.43 -23.19
N PHE A 117 2.02 -13.10 -23.15
CA PHE A 117 3.10 -12.16 -22.81
C PHE A 117 3.54 -12.33 -21.35
N ILE A 118 2.59 -12.49 -20.43
CA ILE A 118 2.89 -12.68 -19.00
C ILE A 118 3.74 -13.95 -18.81
N LEU A 119 3.35 -15.05 -19.46
CA LEU A 119 4.06 -16.32 -19.38
C LEU A 119 5.41 -16.28 -20.07
N ALA A 120 5.51 -15.65 -21.24
CA ALA A 120 6.77 -15.53 -21.98
C ALA A 120 7.81 -14.69 -21.21
N ILE A 121 7.42 -13.50 -20.74
CA ILE A 121 8.32 -12.62 -19.98
C ILE A 121 8.72 -13.26 -18.65
N GLY A 122 7.75 -13.87 -17.94
CA GLY A 122 8.03 -14.63 -16.71
C GLY A 122 8.98 -15.78 -16.96
N SER A 123 8.78 -16.55 -18.02
CA SER A 123 9.66 -17.68 -18.37
C SER A 123 11.07 -17.21 -18.72
N ALA A 124 11.20 -16.15 -19.50
CA ALA A 124 12.50 -15.53 -19.79
C ALA A 124 13.22 -15.09 -18.51
N ASN A 125 12.50 -14.46 -17.56
CA ASN A 125 13.07 -14.07 -16.27
C ASN A 125 13.55 -15.27 -15.44
N TYR A 126 12.80 -16.38 -15.46
CA TYR A 126 13.21 -17.63 -14.79
C TYR A 126 14.52 -18.16 -15.36
N PHE A 127 14.62 -18.26 -16.70
CA PHE A 127 15.82 -18.77 -17.35
C PHE A 127 17.02 -17.85 -17.13
N ILE A 128 16.84 -16.53 -17.20
CA ILE A 128 17.86 -15.56 -16.79
C ILE A 128 18.32 -15.84 -15.35
N SER A 129 17.37 -16.09 -14.44
CA SER A 129 17.67 -16.39 -13.04
C SER A 129 18.44 -17.68 -12.85
N LYS A 130 18.16 -18.72 -13.63
CA LYS A 130 18.87 -20.00 -13.55
C LYS A 130 20.24 -19.97 -14.21
N THR A 131 20.37 -19.32 -15.35
CA THR A 131 21.60 -19.31 -16.15
C THR A 131 22.67 -18.38 -15.56
N PHE A 132 22.28 -17.20 -15.08
CA PHE A 132 23.25 -16.17 -14.69
C PHE A 132 23.52 -16.09 -13.19
N VAL A 133 23.00 -16.99 -12.34
CA VAL A 133 23.10 -16.87 -10.87
C VAL A 133 24.55 -16.83 -10.36
N GLU A 134 25.48 -17.48 -11.04
CA GLU A 134 26.91 -17.51 -10.72
C GLU A 134 27.65 -16.25 -11.19
N SER A 135 27.04 -15.46 -12.08
CA SER A 135 27.65 -14.24 -12.60
C SER A 135 27.69 -13.14 -11.55
N ARG A 136 28.82 -12.42 -11.47
CA ARG A 136 28.94 -11.20 -10.65
C ARG A 136 27.94 -10.11 -11.04
N TYR A 137 27.44 -10.13 -12.27
CA TYR A 137 26.48 -9.16 -12.79
C TYR A 137 25.02 -9.60 -12.64
N TYR A 138 24.77 -10.76 -12.04
CA TYR A 138 23.44 -11.36 -11.93
C TYR A 138 22.36 -10.37 -11.49
N LEU A 139 22.59 -9.67 -10.38
CA LEU A 139 21.63 -8.73 -9.82
C LEU A 139 21.36 -7.55 -10.76
N GLY A 140 22.38 -7.06 -11.47
CA GLY A 140 22.24 -6.01 -12.46
C GLY A 140 21.41 -6.47 -13.67
N ILE A 141 21.65 -7.69 -14.16
CA ILE A 141 20.89 -8.30 -15.25
C ILE A 141 19.42 -8.51 -14.84
N LEU A 142 19.20 -9.05 -13.64
CA LEU A 142 17.86 -9.30 -13.09
C LEU A 142 17.07 -7.99 -13.00
N TRP A 143 17.63 -6.96 -12.37
CA TRP A 143 16.97 -5.66 -12.22
C TRP A 143 16.81 -4.95 -13.57
N GLY A 144 17.83 -4.97 -14.42
CA GLY A 144 17.79 -4.36 -15.76
C GLY A 144 16.66 -4.94 -16.61
N PHE A 145 16.54 -6.26 -16.66
CA PHE A 145 15.44 -6.94 -17.36
C PHE A 145 14.07 -6.51 -16.83
N ASN A 146 13.89 -6.56 -15.51
CA ASN A 146 12.60 -6.28 -14.89
C ASN A 146 12.17 -4.82 -15.01
N VAL A 147 13.10 -3.88 -14.81
CA VAL A 147 12.83 -2.44 -14.98
C VAL A 147 12.59 -2.11 -16.45
N ALA A 148 13.34 -2.72 -17.38
CA ALA A 148 13.10 -2.53 -18.81
C ALA A 148 11.68 -2.96 -19.20
N PHE A 149 11.21 -4.14 -18.77
CA PHE A 149 9.84 -4.57 -19.06
C PHE A 149 8.78 -3.73 -18.35
N LEU A 150 9.04 -3.24 -17.13
CA LEU A 150 8.14 -2.30 -16.46
C LEU A 150 7.96 -1.00 -17.28
N VAL A 151 9.05 -0.46 -17.83
CA VAL A 151 9.03 0.74 -18.68
C VAL A 151 8.40 0.45 -20.05
N LEU A 152 8.84 -0.62 -20.73
CA LEU A 152 8.34 -0.99 -22.06
C LEU A 152 6.83 -1.27 -22.03
N ASN A 153 6.37 -2.04 -21.04
CA ASN A 153 4.95 -2.32 -20.87
C ASN A 153 4.14 -1.04 -20.74
N ARG A 154 4.67 -0.02 -20.06
CA ARG A 154 4.00 1.27 -19.96
C ARG A 154 4.05 2.07 -21.26
N VAL A 155 5.22 2.19 -21.88
CA VAL A 155 5.42 2.97 -23.12
C VAL A 155 4.50 2.49 -24.23
N TYR A 156 4.32 1.17 -24.37
CA TYR A 156 3.47 0.58 -25.40
C TYR A 156 2.00 0.40 -24.97
N GLU A 157 1.66 0.68 -23.71
CA GLU A 157 0.36 0.30 -23.11
C GLU A 157 0.02 -1.19 -23.28
N GLY A 158 1.05 -2.04 -23.16
CA GLY A 158 1.03 -3.45 -23.53
C GLY A 158 1.28 -3.66 -25.02
N TYR A 159 1.52 -4.89 -25.44
CA TYR A 159 1.94 -5.15 -26.83
C TYR A 159 0.77 -5.63 -27.70
N PRO A 160 0.59 -5.10 -28.91
CA PRO A 160 -0.25 -5.75 -29.91
C PRO A 160 0.46 -6.95 -30.52
N PHE A 161 -0.31 -8.00 -30.78
CA PHE A 161 0.21 -9.21 -31.44
C PHE A 161 0.62 -8.93 -32.88
N SER A 162 -0.03 -7.97 -33.54
CA SER A 162 0.35 -7.49 -34.87
C SER A 162 1.79 -6.97 -34.97
N LEU A 163 2.36 -6.47 -33.86
CA LEU A 163 3.77 -6.01 -33.81
C LEU A 163 4.77 -7.17 -33.96
N PHE A 164 4.36 -8.40 -33.67
CA PHE A 164 5.19 -9.60 -33.80
C PHE A 164 4.90 -10.39 -35.09
N GLY A 165 4.02 -9.87 -35.95
CA GLY A 165 3.74 -10.42 -37.27
C GLY A 165 2.24 -10.50 -37.60
N GLN A 166 1.92 -10.30 -38.87
CA GLN A 166 0.56 -10.35 -39.42
C GLN A 166 -0.20 -11.64 -39.07
N ARG A 167 0.50 -12.79 -38.97
CA ARG A 167 -0.11 -14.09 -38.63
C ARG A 167 -0.67 -14.15 -37.21
N LEU A 168 -0.17 -13.33 -36.29
CA LEU A 168 -0.63 -13.29 -34.89
C LEU A 168 -1.66 -12.18 -34.64
N ALA A 169 -1.90 -11.29 -35.60
CA ALA A 169 -2.79 -10.14 -35.45
C ALA A 169 -4.23 -10.53 -35.06
N PHE A 170 -4.70 -11.73 -35.44
CA PHE A 170 -6.03 -12.20 -35.03
C PHE A 170 -6.17 -12.33 -33.50
N LEU A 171 -5.08 -12.54 -32.76
CA LEU A 171 -5.08 -12.61 -31.30
C LEU A 171 -5.38 -11.27 -30.63
N ASP A 172 -5.19 -10.14 -31.34
CA ASP A 172 -5.57 -8.81 -30.82
C ASP A 172 -7.09 -8.68 -30.62
N ASN A 173 -7.89 -9.50 -31.31
CA ASN A 173 -9.35 -9.57 -31.10
C ASN A 173 -9.74 -10.35 -29.85
N PHE A 174 -8.81 -11.11 -29.25
CA PHE A 174 -9.04 -11.93 -28.06
C PHE A 174 -8.39 -11.30 -26.82
N ARG A 175 -8.54 -9.99 -26.64
CA ARG A 175 -8.08 -9.30 -25.43
C ARG A 175 -9.10 -9.47 -24.31
N GLY A 176 -8.61 -9.70 -23.09
CA GLY A 176 -9.46 -9.84 -21.91
C GLY A 176 -10.00 -8.51 -21.38
N THR A 177 -10.80 -8.61 -20.33
CA THR A 177 -11.50 -7.47 -19.70
C THR A 177 -10.58 -6.49 -18.96
N PHE A 178 -9.38 -6.94 -18.56
CA PHE A 178 -8.46 -6.15 -17.76
C PHE A 178 -7.11 -5.99 -18.46
N ARG A 179 -6.52 -4.80 -18.36
CA ARG A 179 -5.26 -4.49 -19.03
C ARG A 179 -4.08 -5.18 -18.33
N TRP A 180 -3.55 -6.24 -18.96
CA TRP A 180 -2.53 -7.14 -18.39
C TRP A 180 -1.29 -6.40 -17.87
N HIS A 181 -0.82 -5.39 -18.60
CA HIS A 181 0.39 -4.63 -18.27
C HIS A 181 0.33 -3.89 -16.91
N ILE A 182 -0.86 -3.56 -16.38
CA ILE A 182 -1.02 -2.91 -15.06
C ILE A 182 -0.85 -3.96 -13.96
N CYS A 183 -1.51 -5.11 -14.10
CA CYS A 183 -1.35 -6.23 -13.16
C CYS A 183 0.08 -6.78 -13.19
N PHE A 184 0.73 -6.70 -14.36
CA PHE A 184 2.11 -7.15 -14.52
C PHE A 184 3.11 -6.41 -13.64
N ASN A 185 2.81 -5.19 -13.18
CA ASN A 185 3.67 -4.49 -12.22
C ASN A 185 3.86 -5.28 -10.92
N PHE A 186 2.83 -6.00 -10.45
CA PHE A 186 2.97 -6.91 -9.30
C PHE A 186 3.77 -8.18 -9.66
N VAL A 187 3.61 -8.68 -10.88
CA VAL A 187 4.39 -9.82 -11.39
C VAL A 187 5.89 -9.47 -11.42
N VAL A 188 6.26 -8.25 -11.84
CA VAL A 188 7.64 -7.75 -11.79
C VAL A 188 8.24 -7.81 -10.39
N LEU A 189 7.50 -7.36 -9.38
CA LEU A 189 7.97 -7.46 -7.99
C LEU A 189 8.21 -8.92 -7.57
N ARG A 190 7.36 -9.84 -8.02
CA ARG A 190 7.51 -11.27 -7.75
C ARG A 190 8.70 -11.87 -8.50
N MET A 191 8.91 -11.51 -9.75
CA MET A 191 10.07 -11.93 -10.55
C MET A 191 11.39 -11.53 -9.86
N ILE A 192 11.49 -10.27 -9.42
CA ILE A 192 12.63 -9.76 -8.65
C ILE A 192 12.77 -10.52 -7.31
N SER A 193 11.66 -10.73 -6.57
CA SER A 193 11.70 -11.48 -5.31
C SER A 193 12.24 -12.88 -5.49
N TYR A 194 11.78 -13.61 -6.51
CA TYR A 194 12.26 -14.95 -6.81
C TYR A 194 13.75 -14.95 -7.16
N GLY A 195 14.19 -14.09 -8.08
CA GLY A 195 15.58 -14.04 -8.51
C GLY A 195 16.53 -13.70 -7.36
N TRP A 196 16.15 -12.74 -6.52
CA TRP A 196 16.91 -12.41 -5.32
C TRP A 196 16.94 -13.55 -4.30
N ASP A 197 15.78 -14.13 -3.98
CA ASP A 197 15.69 -15.22 -3.00
C ASP A 197 16.47 -16.45 -3.47
N TYR A 198 16.45 -16.74 -4.79
CA TYR A 198 17.24 -17.79 -5.41
C TYR A 198 18.75 -17.52 -5.29
N TYR A 199 19.19 -16.31 -5.61
CA TYR A 199 20.59 -15.90 -5.45
C TYR A 199 21.06 -15.95 -4.00
N ALA A 200 20.21 -15.55 -3.05
CA ALA A 200 20.53 -15.63 -1.62
C ALA A 200 20.67 -17.09 -1.15
N ALA A 201 19.80 -17.99 -1.62
CA ALA A 201 19.89 -19.42 -1.33
C ALA A 201 21.13 -20.06 -1.96
N PHE A 202 21.44 -19.71 -3.21
CA PHE A 202 22.62 -20.20 -3.92
C PHE A 202 23.92 -19.82 -3.21
N ASN A 203 24.05 -18.56 -2.79
CA ASN A 203 25.22 -18.05 -2.05
C ASN A 203 25.19 -18.38 -0.55
N ARG A 204 24.27 -19.25 -0.10
CA ARG A 204 24.13 -19.71 1.29
C ARG A 204 24.16 -18.57 2.31
N ARG A 205 23.44 -17.48 2.06
CA ARG A 205 23.36 -16.38 3.03
C ARG A 205 22.75 -16.89 4.35
N PRO A 206 23.49 -16.85 5.47
CA PRO A 206 23.00 -17.42 6.72
C PRO A 206 21.92 -16.51 7.31
N PHE A 207 20.77 -17.10 7.64
CA PHE A 207 19.77 -16.49 8.52
C PHE A 207 19.76 -17.24 9.84
N ASP A 208 20.13 -16.56 10.94
CA ASP A 208 20.13 -17.14 12.27
C ASP A 208 18.69 -17.22 12.82
N LEU A 209 18.02 -18.30 12.45
CA LEU A 209 16.65 -18.58 12.89
C LEU A 209 16.53 -18.71 14.40
N LYS A 210 17.54 -19.29 15.08
CA LYS A 210 17.51 -19.47 16.54
C LYS A 210 17.53 -18.12 17.24
N ARG A 211 18.44 -17.24 16.85
CA ARG A 211 18.50 -15.87 17.39
C ARG A 211 17.25 -15.06 17.08
N HIS A 212 16.64 -15.25 15.90
CA HIS A 212 15.36 -14.62 15.58
C HIS A 212 14.24 -15.13 16.50
N MET A 213 14.12 -16.44 16.70
CA MET A 213 13.07 -17.03 17.55
C MET A 213 13.17 -16.56 19.01
N GLN A 214 14.38 -16.37 19.53
CA GLN A 214 14.60 -15.84 20.88
C GLN A 214 14.13 -14.38 21.05
N ARG A 215 14.09 -13.59 19.98
CA ARG A 215 13.76 -12.15 20.02
C ARG A 215 12.39 -11.81 19.47
N CYS A 216 11.74 -12.76 18.79
CA CYS A 216 10.49 -12.51 18.09
C CYS A 216 9.32 -13.00 18.93
N GLU A 217 8.47 -12.07 19.39
CA GLU A 217 7.26 -12.35 20.16
C GLU A 217 6.29 -13.30 19.43
N VAL A 218 6.23 -13.23 18.10
CA VAL A 218 5.38 -14.12 17.30
C VAL A 218 5.89 -15.56 17.35
N CYS A 219 7.21 -15.73 17.22
CA CYS A 219 7.86 -17.03 17.32
C CYS A 219 7.76 -17.60 18.75
N SER A 220 7.96 -16.77 19.77
CA SER A 220 7.86 -17.20 21.18
C SER A 220 6.44 -17.59 21.56
N ALA A 221 5.43 -16.97 20.96
CA ALA A 221 4.02 -17.36 21.08
C ALA A 221 3.64 -18.62 20.28
N GLY A 222 4.60 -19.32 19.66
CA GLY A 222 4.38 -20.55 18.90
C GLY A 222 3.63 -20.36 17.58
N LYS A 223 3.50 -19.12 17.08
CA LYS A 223 2.79 -18.80 15.83
C LYS A 223 3.76 -18.81 14.65
N THR A 224 3.22 -19.01 13.45
CA THR A 224 4.02 -18.95 12.21
C THR A 224 4.45 -17.51 11.97
N CYS A 225 5.76 -17.24 12.03
CA CYS A 225 6.29 -15.90 11.80
C CYS A 225 6.57 -15.67 10.32
N TYR A 226 5.82 -14.76 9.69
CA TYR A 226 6.04 -14.37 8.30
C TYR A 226 7.50 -13.94 8.02
N HIS A 227 8.12 -13.17 8.92
CA HIS A 227 9.51 -12.73 8.75
C HIS A 227 10.48 -13.91 8.73
N ALA A 228 10.27 -14.90 9.59
CA ALA A 228 11.08 -16.12 9.58
C ALA A 228 10.92 -16.90 8.27
N LEU A 229 9.69 -17.02 7.75
CA LEU A 229 9.42 -17.66 6.46
C LEU A 229 10.06 -16.92 5.28
N GLN A 230 10.09 -15.59 5.35
CA GLN A 230 10.70 -14.73 4.34
C GLN A 230 12.22 -14.90 4.30
N GLU A 231 12.87 -14.86 5.47
CA GLU A 231 14.33 -14.88 5.59
C GLU A 231 14.94 -16.28 5.49
N LYS A 232 14.20 -17.33 5.88
CA LYS A 232 14.68 -18.71 5.77
C LYS A 232 14.77 -19.11 4.29
N GLY A 233 15.99 -19.29 3.80
CA GLY A 233 16.24 -19.85 2.47
C GLY A 233 15.65 -21.25 2.33
N LEU A 234 15.23 -21.58 1.11
CA LEU A 234 14.74 -22.92 0.76
C LEU A 234 15.86 -23.75 0.13
N HIS A 235 15.68 -25.06 0.09
CA HIS A 235 16.55 -25.93 -0.72
C HIS A 235 16.41 -25.57 -2.21
N ILE A 236 17.52 -25.61 -2.95
CA ILE A 236 17.61 -25.19 -4.36
C ILE A 236 16.56 -25.89 -5.25
N GLU A 237 16.24 -27.15 -4.96
CA GLU A 237 15.23 -27.94 -5.67
C GLU A 237 13.81 -27.36 -5.59
N LYS A 238 13.51 -26.58 -4.54
CA LYS A 238 12.20 -25.92 -4.37
C LYS A 238 12.03 -24.74 -5.32
N TYR A 239 13.13 -24.17 -5.83
CA TYR A 239 13.13 -23.12 -6.86
C TYR A 239 12.92 -23.73 -8.25
N SER A 240 11.81 -24.44 -8.42
CA SER A 240 11.41 -25.07 -9.68
C SER A 240 10.56 -24.12 -10.53
N PHE A 241 10.52 -24.35 -11.84
CA PHE A 241 9.72 -23.55 -12.77
C PHE A 241 8.23 -23.55 -12.41
N CYS A 242 7.68 -24.71 -12.02
CA CYS A 242 6.27 -24.82 -11.64
C CYS A 242 5.95 -24.01 -10.37
N MET A 243 6.80 -24.07 -9.34
CA MET A 243 6.63 -23.27 -8.13
C MET A 243 6.74 -21.77 -8.44
N TYR A 244 7.69 -21.40 -9.30
CA TYR A 244 7.88 -20.02 -9.75
C TYR A 244 6.66 -19.49 -10.52
N MET A 245 6.17 -20.24 -11.52
CA MET A 245 4.97 -19.86 -12.28
C MET A 245 3.78 -19.71 -11.36
N CYS A 246 3.52 -20.71 -10.49
CA CYS A 246 2.46 -20.65 -9.49
C CYS A 246 2.54 -19.37 -8.64
N TYR A 247 3.75 -19.01 -8.19
CA TYR A 247 3.97 -17.81 -7.41
C TYR A 247 3.68 -16.53 -8.22
N LEU A 248 4.14 -16.44 -9.47
CA LEU A 248 3.89 -15.26 -10.32
C LEU A 248 2.40 -15.02 -10.55
N ILE A 249 1.65 -16.08 -10.86
CA ILE A 249 0.25 -15.95 -11.30
C ILE A 249 -0.78 -16.24 -10.19
N TYR A 250 -0.36 -16.44 -8.95
CA TYR A 250 -1.26 -16.77 -7.84
C TYR A 250 -2.46 -15.82 -7.74
N ALA A 251 -3.63 -16.33 -8.13
CA ALA A 251 -4.83 -15.55 -8.42
C ALA A 251 -5.29 -14.64 -7.28
N PRO A 252 -5.36 -15.09 -5.99
CA PRO A 252 -5.80 -14.25 -4.88
C PRO A 252 -5.00 -12.98 -4.65
N LEU A 253 -3.77 -12.89 -5.15
CA LEU A 253 -2.92 -11.70 -4.96
C LEU A 253 -2.47 -11.10 -6.29
N TYR A 254 -3.00 -11.58 -7.42
CA TYR A 254 -2.52 -11.24 -8.77
C TYR A 254 -2.88 -9.81 -9.19
N ILE A 255 -4.13 -9.39 -8.98
CA ILE A 255 -4.60 -8.05 -9.37
C ILE A 255 -4.03 -6.97 -8.46
N SER A 256 -4.17 -7.12 -7.14
CA SER A 256 -3.70 -6.11 -6.19
C SER A 256 -3.45 -6.64 -4.79
N GLY A 257 -2.17 -6.67 -4.39
CA GLY A 257 -1.66 -6.80 -3.02
C GLY A 257 -2.19 -7.99 -2.18
N PRO A 258 -1.67 -8.15 -0.95
CA PRO A 258 -0.35 -7.70 -0.50
C PRO A 258 0.79 -8.40 -1.23
N ILE A 259 1.98 -7.81 -1.15
CA ILE A 259 3.20 -8.36 -1.74
C ILE A 259 3.80 -9.38 -0.77
N LEU A 260 4.17 -10.52 -1.33
CA LEU A 260 4.65 -11.72 -0.65
C LEU A 260 6.03 -12.07 -1.22
N SER A 261 6.96 -12.59 -0.41
CA SER A 261 8.23 -13.11 -0.94
C SER A 261 8.08 -14.53 -1.49
N PHE A 262 9.00 -14.95 -2.35
CA PHE A 262 8.97 -16.31 -2.90
C PHE A 262 9.15 -17.36 -1.80
N ASN A 263 10.12 -17.17 -0.90
CA ASN A 263 10.39 -18.13 0.17
C ASN A 263 9.17 -18.34 1.07
N ALA A 264 8.49 -17.25 1.46
CA ALA A 264 7.31 -17.32 2.30
C ALA A 264 6.11 -17.94 1.57
N PHE A 265 5.95 -17.68 0.26
CA PHE A 265 4.91 -18.34 -0.54
C PHE A 265 5.13 -19.85 -0.62
N ALA A 266 6.32 -20.28 -1.06
CA ALA A 266 6.63 -21.69 -1.27
C ALA A 266 6.58 -22.49 0.03
N ALA A 267 7.05 -21.93 1.16
CA ALA A 267 6.93 -22.57 2.47
C ALA A 267 5.45 -22.76 2.89
N GLN A 268 4.60 -21.77 2.63
CA GLN A 268 3.17 -21.84 2.97
C GLN A 268 2.37 -22.76 2.04
N LEU A 269 2.87 -22.98 0.82
CA LEU A 269 2.28 -23.93 -0.09
C LEU A 269 2.47 -25.38 0.41
N GLU A 270 3.63 -25.67 1.01
CA GLU A 270 3.91 -26.94 1.70
C GLU A 270 3.12 -27.08 2.99
N MET A 271 3.14 -26.04 3.83
CA MET A 271 2.45 -26.01 5.11
C MET A 271 1.63 -24.73 5.24
N PRO A 272 0.30 -24.81 5.07
CA PRO A 272 -0.60 -23.66 5.24
C PRO A 272 -0.39 -22.94 6.57
N GLN A 273 -0.64 -21.65 6.59
CA GLN A 273 -0.58 -20.81 7.79
C GLN A 273 -1.43 -21.42 8.93
N LYS A 274 -0.89 -21.37 10.15
CA LYS A 274 -1.61 -21.74 11.38
C LYS A 274 -1.78 -20.57 12.35
N SER A 275 -1.26 -19.39 12.00
CA SER A 275 -1.27 -18.17 12.82
C SER A 275 -2.66 -17.59 13.02
N HIS A 276 -3.55 -17.79 12.05
CA HIS A 276 -4.90 -17.27 12.03
C HIS A 276 -5.90 -18.42 12.08
N SER A 277 -6.58 -18.55 13.23
CA SER A 277 -7.73 -19.43 13.37
C SER A 277 -8.88 -18.99 12.47
N LEU A 278 -9.77 -19.93 12.11
CA LEU A 278 -10.96 -19.65 11.30
C LEU A 278 -11.78 -18.49 11.89
N VAL A 279 -12.00 -18.49 13.20
CA VAL A 279 -12.71 -17.41 13.91
C VAL A 279 -12.07 -16.04 13.66
N ARG A 280 -10.73 -15.96 13.70
CA ARG A 280 -10.02 -14.70 13.44
C ARG A 280 -10.13 -14.28 11.97
N ILE A 281 -10.17 -15.22 11.04
CA ILE A 281 -10.38 -14.95 9.61
C ILE A 281 -11.81 -14.46 9.37
N CYS A 282 -12.82 -15.10 9.96
CA CYS A 282 -14.22 -14.64 9.89
C CYS A 282 -14.36 -13.22 10.45
N PHE A 283 -13.76 -12.93 11.60
CA PHE A 283 -13.79 -11.59 12.18
C PHE A 283 -13.02 -10.56 11.33
N TYR A 284 -11.97 -10.98 10.63
CA TYR A 284 -11.28 -10.14 9.65
C TYR A 284 -12.20 -9.77 8.49
N GLY A 285 -12.95 -10.73 7.95
CA GLY A 285 -13.97 -10.51 6.92
C GLY A 285 -15.12 -9.62 7.41
N PHE A 286 -15.62 -9.84 8.63
CA PHE A 286 -16.67 -9.01 9.24
C PHE A 286 -16.23 -7.54 9.38
N ARG A 287 -15.01 -7.30 9.86
CA ARG A 287 -14.43 -5.95 9.94
C ARG A 287 -14.30 -5.30 8.56
N TRP A 288 -14.03 -6.10 7.52
CA TRP A 288 -14.02 -5.62 6.15
C TRP A 288 -15.42 -5.18 5.69
N CYS A 289 -16.46 -5.96 5.97
CA CYS A 289 -17.85 -5.59 5.66
C CYS A 289 -18.24 -4.26 6.35
N LEU A 290 -17.93 -4.09 7.63
CA LEU A 290 -18.18 -2.82 8.35
C LEU A 290 -17.46 -1.63 7.70
N ALA A 291 -16.19 -1.82 7.31
CA ALA A 291 -15.43 -0.78 6.62
C ALA A 291 -15.98 -0.48 5.22
N PHE A 292 -16.52 -1.49 4.53
CA PHE A 292 -17.17 -1.32 3.23
C PHE A 292 -18.46 -0.52 3.36
N PHE A 293 -19.30 -0.84 4.36
CA PHE A 293 -20.49 -0.03 4.66
C PHE A 293 -20.14 1.40 5.06
N LEU A 294 -19.08 1.60 5.84
CA LEU A 294 -18.57 2.93 6.14
C LEU A 294 -18.17 3.67 4.86
N MET A 295 -17.43 3.03 3.96
CA MET A 295 -17.04 3.63 2.68
C MET A 295 -18.26 4.02 1.84
N GLU A 296 -19.25 3.13 1.70
CA GLU A 296 -20.51 3.45 1.01
C GLU A 296 -21.23 4.62 1.67
N LEU A 297 -21.33 4.66 3.00
CA LEU A 297 -21.94 5.78 3.71
C LEU A 297 -21.19 7.10 3.43
N LEU A 298 -19.85 7.07 3.53
CA LEU A 298 -19.02 8.26 3.32
C LEU A 298 -19.16 8.80 1.89
N THR A 299 -19.23 7.96 0.86
CA THR A 299 -19.37 8.42 -0.53
C THR A 299 -20.76 8.95 -0.86
N HIS A 300 -21.79 8.61 -0.08
CA HIS A 300 -23.13 9.24 -0.20
C HIS A 300 -23.26 10.54 0.61
N LEU A 301 -22.37 10.78 1.58
CA LEU A 301 -22.40 11.97 2.43
C LEU A 301 -21.40 13.05 1.98
N PHE A 302 -20.23 12.63 1.49
CA PHE A 302 -19.10 13.51 1.22
C PHE A 302 -18.55 13.32 -0.18
N PHE A 303 -18.60 14.38 -1.00
CA PHE A 303 -18.26 14.31 -2.43
C PHE A 303 -16.80 14.73 -2.74
N TYR A 304 -15.86 14.33 -1.88
CA TYR A 304 -14.47 14.82 -1.92
C TYR A 304 -13.76 14.53 -3.25
N ASN A 305 -13.95 13.34 -3.84
CA ASN A 305 -13.27 12.99 -5.09
C ASN A 305 -13.94 13.67 -6.29
N ALA A 306 -15.25 13.86 -6.25
CA ALA A 306 -15.97 14.64 -7.24
C ALA A 306 -15.44 16.09 -7.29
N PHE A 307 -15.15 16.71 -6.15
CA PHE A 307 -14.52 18.04 -6.08
C PHE A 307 -13.15 18.06 -6.76
N ALA A 308 -12.28 17.12 -6.39
CA ALA A 308 -10.95 17.01 -6.99
C ALA A 308 -11.04 16.80 -8.52
N LYS A 309 -11.96 15.94 -8.97
CA LYS A 309 -12.11 15.62 -10.39
C LYS A 309 -12.75 16.74 -11.21
N SER A 310 -13.67 17.50 -10.63
CA SER A 310 -14.36 18.61 -11.29
C SER A 310 -13.49 19.87 -11.43
N GLY A 311 -12.32 19.90 -10.77
CA GLY A 311 -11.46 21.07 -10.74
C GLY A 311 -11.97 22.21 -9.86
N LEU A 312 -13.21 22.19 -9.37
CA LEU A 312 -13.82 23.31 -8.64
C LEU A 312 -13.11 23.74 -7.34
N TRP A 313 -12.07 23.05 -6.92
CA TRP A 313 -11.25 23.38 -5.76
C TRP A 313 -10.68 24.82 -5.78
N TRP A 314 -10.45 25.45 -6.94
CA TRP A 314 -9.93 26.83 -7.01
C TRP A 314 -10.97 27.91 -6.66
N GLN A 315 -12.26 27.55 -6.64
CA GLN A 315 -13.36 28.44 -6.22
C GLN A 315 -13.63 28.34 -4.72
N LEU A 316 -12.98 27.39 -4.03
CA LEU A 316 -13.19 27.12 -2.63
C LEU A 316 -12.34 28.04 -1.76
N SER A 317 -12.83 28.33 -0.55
CA SER A 317 -12.02 29.00 0.47
C SER A 317 -10.84 28.11 0.91
N PRO A 318 -9.76 28.67 1.50
CA PRO A 318 -8.64 27.87 1.99
C PRO A 318 -9.05 26.72 2.93
N PHE A 319 -10.08 26.94 3.76
CA PHE A 319 -10.58 25.91 4.68
C PHE A 319 -11.34 24.79 3.94
N GLN A 320 -12.11 25.14 2.92
CA GLN A 320 -12.80 24.15 2.07
C GLN A 320 -11.80 23.35 1.23
N ILE A 321 -10.72 23.98 0.74
CA ILE A 321 -9.61 23.27 0.07
C ILE A 321 -9.00 22.24 1.03
N PHE A 322 -8.76 22.63 2.28
CA PHE A 322 -8.28 21.71 3.32
C PHE A 322 -9.25 20.55 3.56
N ILE A 323 -10.56 20.82 3.68
CA ILE A 323 -11.60 19.79 3.83
C ILE A 323 -11.53 18.77 2.69
N VAL A 324 -11.51 19.24 1.44
CA VAL A 324 -11.45 18.37 0.26
C VAL A 324 -10.15 17.56 0.26
N ALA A 325 -9.01 18.21 0.50
CA ALA A 325 -7.70 17.53 0.51
C ALA A 325 -7.63 16.45 1.60
N TYR A 326 -8.04 16.78 2.83
CA TYR A 326 -8.08 15.83 3.93
C TYR A 326 -9.06 14.69 3.66
N GLY A 327 -10.23 15.00 3.09
CA GLY A 327 -11.24 14.03 2.69
C GLY A 327 -10.76 13.06 1.62
N VAL A 328 -10.11 13.54 0.55
CA VAL A 328 -9.50 12.71 -0.51
C VAL A 328 -8.43 11.78 0.06
N ILE A 329 -7.59 12.26 0.97
CA ILE A 329 -6.54 11.44 1.60
C ILE A 329 -7.16 10.31 2.45
N ASN A 330 -8.18 10.62 3.26
CA ASN A 330 -8.88 9.62 4.06
C ASN A 330 -9.64 8.60 3.19
N PHE A 331 -10.31 9.08 2.14
CA PHE A 331 -10.94 8.21 1.13
C PHE A 331 -9.91 7.29 0.49
N MET A 332 -8.75 7.82 0.09
CA MET A 332 -7.68 7.04 -0.52
C MET A 332 -7.16 5.96 0.44
N TRP A 333 -6.97 6.29 1.72
CA TRP A 333 -6.59 5.31 2.74
C TRP A 333 -7.64 4.18 2.85
N LEU A 334 -8.92 4.53 2.99
CA LEU A 334 -10.00 3.56 3.17
C LEU A 334 -10.23 2.72 1.90
N LYS A 335 -10.12 3.31 0.71
CA LYS A 335 -10.14 2.62 -0.58
C LYS A 335 -9.09 1.51 -0.62
N PHE A 336 -7.82 1.85 -0.37
CA PHE A 336 -6.74 0.86 -0.42
C PHE A 336 -6.80 -0.14 0.72
N PHE A 337 -7.26 0.28 1.90
CA PHE A 337 -7.58 -0.63 3.00
C PHE A 337 -8.58 -1.69 2.54
N LEU A 338 -9.69 -1.32 1.89
CA LEU A 338 -10.69 -2.27 1.44
C LEU A 338 -10.16 -3.19 0.33
N ILE A 339 -9.56 -2.61 -0.72
CA ILE A 339 -9.07 -3.39 -1.86
C ILE A 339 -8.04 -4.43 -1.40
N TRP A 340 -6.99 -4.02 -0.69
CA TRP A 340 -5.92 -4.95 -0.31
C TRP A 340 -6.36 -5.97 0.74
N ARG A 341 -7.26 -5.60 1.66
CA ARG A 341 -7.78 -6.56 2.64
C ARG A 341 -8.70 -7.60 2.01
N PHE A 342 -9.42 -7.26 0.94
CA PHE A 342 -10.23 -8.22 0.19
C PHE A 342 -9.34 -9.35 -0.37
N PHE A 343 -8.28 -9.00 -1.08
CA PHE A 343 -7.34 -9.99 -1.64
C PHE A 343 -6.57 -10.75 -0.55
N ARG A 344 -6.17 -10.07 0.53
CA ARG A 344 -5.58 -10.72 1.71
C ARG A 344 -6.53 -11.70 2.40
N PHE A 345 -7.83 -11.38 2.49
CA PHE A 345 -8.82 -12.28 3.09
C PHE A 345 -8.86 -13.61 2.33
N TRP A 346 -8.96 -13.56 1.00
CA TRP A 346 -8.93 -14.78 0.18
C TRP A 346 -7.61 -15.53 0.27
N SER A 347 -6.46 -14.83 0.37
CA SER A 347 -5.18 -15.49 0.60
C SER A 347 -5.14 -16.23 1.95
N LEU A 348 -5.69 -15.62 3.01
CA LEU A 348 -5.76 -16.23 4.33
C LEU A 348 -6.66 -17.48 4.37
N VAL A 349 -7.83 -17.42 3.72
CA VAL A 349 -8.74 -18.59 3.59
C VAL A 349 -8.05 -19.71 2.80
N ASN A 350 -7.20 -19.37 1.84
CA ASN A 350 -6.41 -20.33 1.09
C ASN A 350 -5.15 -20.85 1.82
N GLY A 351 -4.90 -20.36 3.04
CA GLY A 351 -3.78 -20.80 3.87
C GLY A 351 -2.47 -20.05 3.63
N VAL A 352 -2.49 -18.90 2.95
CA VAL A 352 -1.32 -18.05 2.69
C VAL A 352 -1.42 -16.75 3.48
N GLU A 353 -0.61 -16.63 4.53
CA GLU A 353 -0.42 -15.41 5.30
C GLU A 353 0.46 -14.43 4.52
N THR A 354 -0.03 -13.19 4.44
CA THR A 354 0.67 -12.05 3.86
C THR A 354 0.68 -10.87 4.84
N PRO A 355 1.64 -9.94 4.73
CA PRO A 355 1.67 -8.74 5.55
C PRO A 355 0.41 -7.89 5.34
N GLU A 356 -0.15 -7.34 6.41
CA GLU A 356 -1.24 -6.36 6.32
C GLU A 356 -0.72 -5.07 5.70
N ASN A 357 -1.43 -4.50 4.73
CA ASN A 357 -0.96 -3.33 4.00
C ASN A 357 -1.32 -2.00 4.66
N MET A 358 -2.42 -1.96 5.41
CA MET A 358 -2.85 -0.78 6.17
C MET A 358 -2.98 -1.11 7.66
N PRO A 359 -1.87 -1.42 8.36
CA PRO A 359 -1.88 -1.74 9.79
C PRO A 359 -2.25 -0.56 10.69
N ARG A 360 -2.16 0.69 10.19
CA ARG A 360 -2.42 1.91 10.95
C ARG A 360 -3.24 2.89 10.12
N CYS A 361 -4.17 3.57 10.77
CA CYS A 361 -4.91 4.68 10.17
C CYS A 361 -3.97 5.85 9.86
N ILE A 362 -4.18 6.53 8.73
CA ILE A 362 -3.38 7.68 8.33
C ILE A 362 -3.38 8.79 9.39
N SER A 363 -4.52 9.00 10.06
CA SER A 363 -4.68 9.96 11.16
C SER A 363 -4.01 9.52 12.47
N ASN A 364 -3.27 8.40 12.48
CA ASN A 364 -2.48 7.93 13.62
C ASN A 364 -0.97 7.86 13.27
N CYS A 365 -0.54 8.61 12.26
CA CYS A 365 0.86 8.74 11.84
C CYS A 365 1.30 10.19 12.01
N HIS A 366 2.19 10.45 12.98
CA HIS A 366 2.75 11.79 13.22
C HIS A 366 4.11 12.00 12.57
N ASP A 367 4.73 10.97 12.00
CA ASP A 367 6.04 11.04 11.38
C ASP A 367 6.09 10.28 10.05
N LEU A 368 6.91 10.74 9.09
CA LEU A 368 6.92 10.18 7.74
C LEU A 368 7.45 8.75 7.73
N GLU A 369 8.40 8.41 8.61
CA GLU A 369 8.94 7.05 8.69
C GLU A 369 7.85 6.04 9.10
N THR A 370 7.08 6.34 10.14
CA THR A 370 5.94 5.50 10.54
C THR A 370 4.85 5.48 9.48
N PHE A 371 4.58 6.61 8.83
CA PHE A 371 3.64 6.68 7.71
C PHE A 371 4.02 5.69 6.60
N TRP A 372 5.25 5.75 6.07
CA TRP A 372 5.70 4.89 4.97
C TRP A 372 5.82 3.41 5.36
N LYS A 373 6.11 3.11 6.63
CA LYS A 373 6.08 1.73 7.15
C LYS A 373 4.66 1.17 7.29
N SER A 374 3.67 2.05 7.42
CA SER A 374 2.27 1.67 7.66
C SER A 374 1.37 1.83 6.44
N TRP A 375 1.77 2.62 5.45
CA TRP A 375 1.09 2.75 4.17
C TRP A 375 1.65 1.74 3.19
N HIS A 376 0.80 0.88 2.64
CA HIS A 376 1.22 -0.19 1.72
C HIS A 376 2.37 -1.03 2.32
N ALA A 377 2.24 -1.45 3.59
CA ALA A 377 3.34 -1.97 4.39
C ALA A 377 4.04 -3.21 3.79
N SER A 378 3.33 -4.06 3.04
CA SER A 378 3.97 -5.18 2.34
C SER A 378 4.94 -4.72 1.25
N TYR A 379 4.61 -3.62 0.54
CA TYR A 379 5.49 -3.02 -0.45
C TYR A 379 6.68 -2.33 0.22
N ASN A 380 6.46 -1.62 1.33
CA ASN A 380 7.57 -1.05 2.10
C ASN A 380 8.57 -2.13 2.54
N ARG A 381 8.07 -3.27 3.07
CA ARG A 381 8.92 -4.42 3.43
C ARG A 381 9.66 -4.99 2.21
N TRP A 382 8.99 -5.08 1.07
CA TRP A 382 9.59 -5.50 -0.19
C TRP A 382 10.73 -4.56 -0.62
N LEU A 383 10.49 -3.24 -0.63
CA LEU A 383 11.49 -2.22 -0.97
C LEU A 383 12.68 -2.30 -0.01
N VAL A 384 12.43 -2.50 1.28
CA VAL A 384 13.50 -2.64 2.28
C VAL A 384 14.37 -3.87 1.98
N ARG A 385 13.76 -5.03 1.77
CA ARG A 385 14.47 -6.29 1.55
C ARG A 385 15.23 -6.34 0.23
N TYR A 386 14.56 -5.98 -0.87
CA TYR A 386 15.07 -6.22 -2.22
C TYR A 386 15.83 -5.04 -2.82
N MET A 387 15.75 -3.84 -2.20
CA MET A 387 16.38 -2.64 -2.73
C MET A 387 17.18 -1.86 -1.68
N TYR A 388 16.57 -1.47 -0.55
CA TYR A 388 17.27 -0.67 0.47
C TYR A 388 18.48 -1.39 1.09
N ILE A 389 18.30 -2.61 1.58
CA ILE A 389 19.38 -3.40 2.20
C ILE A 389 20.50 -3.70 1.19
N PRO A 390 20.20 -4.17 -0.04
CA PRO A 390 21.22 -4.40 -1.08
C PRO A 390 22.00 -3.16 -1.48
N LEU A 391 21.39 -1.97 -1.45
CA LEU A 391 22.04 -0.69 -1.75
C LEU A 391 22.89 -0.13 -0.58
N GLY A 392 23.18 -0.94 0.44
CA GLY A 392 24.01 -0.54 1.59
C GLY A 392 23.22 -0.05 2.80
N GLY A 393 21.88 -0.14 2.77
CA GLY A 393 21.00 0.12 3.90
C GLY A 393 21.23 1.48 4.56
N SER A 394 21.38 1.49 5.88
CA SER A 394 21.51 2.73 6.66
C SER A 394 22.78 3.53 6.36
N LYS A 395 23.83 2.91 5.82
CA LYS A 395 25.07 3.62 5.45
C LYS A 395 24.86 4.58 4.27
N ARG A 396 23.89 4.29 3.39
CA ARG A 396 23.56 5.10 2.20
C ARG A 396 22.12 5.63 2.24
N LYS A 397 21.60 5.87 3.45
CA LYS A 397 20.16 6.19 3.66
C LYS A 397 19.65 7.31 2.77
N LEU A 398 20.39 8.43 2.64
CA LEU A 398 19.97 9.59 1.86
C LEU A 398 19.89 9.29 0.35
N LEU A 399 20.89 8.61 -0.21
CA LEU A 399 20.88 8.21 -1.61
C LEU A 399 19.79 7.17 -1.89
N ASN A 400 19.61 6.21 -0.98
CA ASN A 400 18.64 5.14 -1.13
C ASN A 400 17.20 5.68 -1.21
N ILE A 401 16.89 6.76 -0.48
CA ILE A 401 15.57 7.41 -0.54
C ILE A 401 15.24 7.85 -1.96
N TRP A 402 16.16 8.55 -2.64
CA TRP A 402 15.94 8.99 -4.02
C TRP A 402 15.71 7.83 -4.98
N VAL A 403 16.55 6.79 -4.90
CA VAL A 403 16.42 5.60 -5.74
C VAL A 403 15.09 4.88 -5.47
N ILE A 404 14.73 4.71 -4.20
CA ILE A 404 13.48 4.06 -3.78
C ILE A 404 12.27 4.81 -4.28
N PHE A 405 12.15 6.10 -4.00
CA PHE A 405 10.98 6.88 -4.40
C PHE A 405 10.87 7.03 -5.92
N THR A 406 12.01 7.07 -6.64
CA THR A 406 12.00 7.02 -8.11
C THR A 406 11.46 5.69 -8.61
N PHE A 407 11.92 4.55 -8.06
CA PHE A 407 11.36 3.25 -8.43
C PHE A 407 9.87 3.13 -8.08
N VAL A 408 9.44 3.67 -6.92
CA VAL A 408 8.02 3.73 -6.53
C VAL A 408 7.20 4.50 -7.57
N ALA A 409 7.69 5.65 -8.05
CA ALA A 409 7.02 6.41 -9.11
C ALA A 409 6.91 5.58 -10.40
N ILE A 410 8.03 5.04 -10.90
CA ILE A 410 8.06 4.22 -12.14
C ILE A 410 7.13 2.99 -12.01
N TRP A 411 7.11 2.34 -10.84
CA TRP A 411 6.27 1.17 -10.59
C TRP A 411 4.77 1.48 -10.53
N HIS A 412 4.40 2.65 -10.01
CA HIS A 412 3.01 3.09 -9.99
C HIS A 412 2.55 3.58 -11.36
N ASP A 413 3.21 4.60 -11.90
CA ASP A 413 3.02 5.09 -13.26
C ASP A 413 4.13 6.08 -13.66
N LEU A 414 4.54 6.07 -14.93
CA LEU A 414 5.48 7.04 -15.53
C LEU A 414 4.79 8.37 -15.88
N GLU A 415 3.94 8.86 -14.98
CA GLU A 415 3.35 10.18 -15.10
C GLU A 415 4.18 11.22 -14.35
N TRP A 416 4.42 12.38 -14.98
CA TRP A 416 5.16 13.49 -14.37
C TRP A 416 4.63 13.91 -13.00
N LYS A 417 3.31 13.80 -12.78
CA LYS A 417 2.70 14.10 -11.48
C LYS A 417 3.20 13.18 -10.35
N LEU A 418 3.43 11.90 -10.64
CA LEU A 418 3.91 10.92 -9.65
C LEU A 418 5.40 11.06 -9.39
N VAL A 419 6.19 11.35 -10.43
CA VAL A 419 7.62 11.65 -10.28
C VAL A 419 7.81 12.92 -9.43
N ALA A 420 7.06 13.98 -9.73
CA ALA A 420 7.08 15.22 -8.95
C ALA A 420 6.65 14.99 -7.49
N TRP A 421 5.58 14.22 -7.27
CA TRP A 421 5.13 13.82 -5.93
C TRP A 421 6.20 13.01 -5.17
N ALA A 422 6.87 12.09 -5.84
CA ALA A 422 7.92 11.26 -5.25
C ALA A 422 9.14 12.09 -4.82
N TRP A 423 9.60 13.01 -5.66
CA TRP A 423 10.72 13.89 -5.34
C TRP A 423 10.37 14.93 -4.28
N LEU A 424 9.15 15.48 -4.32
CA LEU A 424 8.66 16.35 -3.26
C LEU A 424 8.62 15.62 -1.91
N THR A 425 8.23 14.35 -1.91
CA THR A 425 8.28 13.49 -0.72
C THR A 425 9.72 13.30 -0.23
N CYS A 426 10.71 13.10 -1.12
CA CYS A 426 12.12 13.03 -0.73
C CYS A 426 12.58 14.33 -0.04
N ILE A 427 12.20 15.47 -0.60
CA ILE A 427 12.54 16.80 -0.06
C ILE A 427 11.97 16.98 1.35
N PHE A 428 10.77 16.46 1.64
CA PHE A 428 10.19 16.51 2.99
C PHE A 428 10.75 15.46 3.95
N LEU A 429 11.11 14.28 3.46
CA LEU A 429 11.59 13.17 4.28
C LEU A 429 13.02 13.36 4.77
N ILE A 430 13.90 13.96 3.95
CA ILE A 430 15.32 14.12 4.29
C ILE A 430 15.51 15.03 5.52
N PRO A 431 14.90 16.23 5.62
CA PRO A 431 14.98 17.07 6.81
C PRO A 431 14.50 16.36 8.07
N GLU A 432 13.37 15.63 8.01
CA GLU A 432 12.87 14.87 9.17
C GLU A 432 13.91 13.86 9.66
N ILE A 433 14.58 13.15 8.74
CA ILE A 433 15.62 12.18 9.08
C ILE A 433 16.83 12.86 9.73
N VAL A 434 17.26 14.00 9.20
CA VAL A 434 18.39 14.76 9.73
C VAL A 434 18.06 15.27 11.13
N VAL A 435 16.89 15.89 11.31
CA VAL A 435 16.42 16.40 12.61
C VAL A 435 16.31 15.26 13.64
N LYS A 436 15.70 14.13 13.29
CA LYS A 436 15.63 12.95 14.17
C LYS A 436 17.02 12.41 14.53
N SER A 437 17.97 12.46 13.60
CA SER A 437 19.34 12.00 13.85
C SER A 437 20.07 12.92 14.82
N ILE A 438 19.93 14.24 14.66
CA ILE A 438 20.51 15.23 15.56
C ILE A 438 19.87 15.14 16.94
N ALA A 439 18.53 15.07 17.02
CA ALA A 439 17.79 14.97 18.26
C ALA A 439 18.17 13.74 19.11
N LYS A 440 18.52 12.61 18.47
CA LYS A 440 18.99 11.41 19.19
C LYS A 440 20.33 11.62 19.90
N THR A 441 21.16 12.54 19.42
CA THR A 441 22.45 12.88 20.03
C THR A 441 22.26 13.72 21.30
N PHE A 442 21.21 14.54 21.34
CA PHE A 442 20.88 15.40 22.48
C PHE A 442 19.75 14.76 23.31
N LYS A 443 20.11 13.91 24.29
CA LYS A 443 19.13 13.45 25.28
C LYS A 443 18.88 14.54 26.30
N ALA A 444 17.64 14.98 26.43
CA ALA A 444 17.23 15.82 27.55
C ALA A 444 17.39 15.03 28.86
N THR A 445 18.11 15.59 29.82
CA THR A 445 18.34 14.99 31.15
C THR A 445 17.55 15.69 32.27
N SER A 446 16.87 16.81 31.96
CA SER A 446 16.05 17.57 32.90
C SER A 446 14.56 17.49 32.54
N ALA A 447 13.68 17.62 33.54
CA ALA A 447 12.23 17.61 33.35
C ALA A 447 11.74 18.73 32.41
N LEU A 448 12.37 19.90 32.46
CA LEU A 448 12.13 20.99 31.50
C LEU A 448 12.57 20.58 30.08
N GLY A 449 13.72 19.92 29.94
CA GLY A 449 14.20 19.43 28.65
C GLY A 449 13.30 18.36 28.03
N GLU A 450 12.72 17.47 28.85
CA GLU A 450 11.73 16.49 28.41
C GLU A 450 10.44 17.16 27.92
N PHE A 451 9.95 18.18 28.65
CA PHE A 451 8.79 18.97 28.24
C PHE A 451 9.05 19.67 26.89
N PHE A 452 10.17 20.38 26.74
CA PHE A 452 10.52 21.03 25.48
C PHE A 452 10.67 20.04 24.33
N SER A 453 11.24 18.86 24.59
CA SER A 453 11.39 17.81 23.59
C SER A 453 10.04 17.22 23.16
N TYR A 454 9.09 17.10 24.09
CA TYR A 454 7.72 16.67 23.81
C TYR A 454 6.99 17.69 22.91
N GLU A 455 7.04 18.98 23.24
CA GLU A 455 6.37 20.01 22.45
C GLU A 455 7.03 20.24 21.08
N LEU A 456 8.36 20.23 21.01
CA LEU A 456 9.09 20.25 19.75
C LEU A 456 8.78 19.02 18.89
N GLY A 457 8.63 17.85 19.51
CA GLY A 457 8.17 16.64 18.84
C GLY A 457 6.77 16.80 18.24
N ALA A 458 5.85 17.40 18.99
CA ALA A 458 4.49 17.66 18.53
C ALA A 458 4.45 18.67 17.38
N MET A 459 5.22 19.75 17.48
CA MET A 459 5.40 20.74 16.40
C MET A 459 6.01 20.10 15.16
N SER A 460 7.07 19.31 15.32
CA SER A 460 7.70 18.59 14.21
C SER A 460 6.72 17.64 13.53
N GLY A 461 5.88 16.93 14.30
CA GLY A 461 4.85 16.06 13.74
C GLY A 461 3.79 16.85 12.96
N ALA A 462 3.38 18.03 13.45
CA ALA A 462 2.44 18.91 12.75
C ALA A 462 3.02 19.42 11.42
N VAL A 463 4.31 19.78 11.40
CA VAL A 463 5.03 20.14 10.17
C VAL A 463 5.04 18.94 9.20
N THR A 464 5.38 17.75 9.67
CA THR A 464 5.38 16.53 8.85
C THR A 464 4.00 16.24 8.24
N ILE A 465 2.92 16.31 9.02
CA ILE A 465 1.56 16.10 8.52
C ILE A 465 1.22 17.16 7.47
N SER A 466 1.58 18.43 7.72
CA SER A 466 1.37 19.54 6.78
C SER A 466 2.10 19.29 5.45
N CYS A 467 3.38 18.90 5.50
CA CYS A 467 4.18 18.56 4.32
C CYS A 467 3.55 17.40 3.53
N LEU A 468 3.11 16.34 4.22
CA LEU A 468 2.45 15.21 3.57
C LEU A 468 1.12 15.63 2.93
N MET A 469 0.35 16.50 3.59
CA MET A 469 -0.88 17.04 3.02
C MET A 469 -0.62 17.90 1.78
N ILE A 470 0.40 18.76 1.80
CA ILE A 470 0.82 19.54 0.64
C ILE A 470 1.23 18.62 -0.51
N ALA A 471 2.08 17.61 -0.25
CA ALA A 471 2.51 16.66 -1.27
C ALA A 471 1.31 15.95 -1.93
N ASN A 472 0.35 15.48 -1.14
CA ASN A 472 -0.84 14.81 -1.66
C ASN A 472 -1.81 15.76 -2.35
N LEU A 473 -1.95 17.00 -1.89
CA LEU A 473 -2.76 18.02 -2.55
C LEU A 473 -2.20 18.32 -3.96
N VAL A 474 -0.89 18.45 -4.09
CA VAL A 474 -0.22 18.61 -5.39
C VAL A 474 -0.38 17.37 -6.27
N GLY A 475 -0.19 16.17 -5.70
CA GLY A 475 -0.22 14.91 -6.45
C GLY A 475 -1.62 14.47 -6.91
N TYR A 476 -2.66 14.72 -6.12
CA TYR A 476 -3.98 14.09 -6.29
C TYR A 476 -5.16 15.07 -6.40
N VAL A 477 -4.99 16.35 -6.09
CA VAL A 477 -6.09 17.34 -6.17
C VAL A 477 -5.78 18.44 -7.19
N ALA A 478 -4.69 19.19 -7.02
CA ALA A 478 -4.36 20.33 -7.88
C ALA A 478 -3.63 19.92 -9.17
N GLY A 479 -2.72 18.95 -9.08
CA GLY A 479 -1.79 18.60 -10.15
C GLY A 479 -0.62 19.59 -10.29
N PRO A 480 0.48 19.18 -10.94
CA PRO A 480 1.70 20.00 -11.01
C PRO A 480 1.52 21.32 -11.78
N ALA A 481 0.62 21.36 -12.76
CA ALA A 481 0.34 22.56 -13.56
C ALA A 481 -0.25 23.72 -12.73
N HIS A 482 -0.96 23.41 -11.63
CA HIS A 482 -1.68 24.40 -10.82
C HIS A 482 -0.99 24.74 -9.50
N ILE A 483 0.27 24.31 -9.30
CA ILE A 483 1.03 24.59 -8.07
C ILE A 483 1.15 26.10 -7.82
N LYS A 484 1.47 26.90 -8.85
CA LYS A 484 1.60 28.36 -8.71
C LYS A 484 0.31 29.01 -8.22
N LEU A 485 -0.82 28.55 -8.76
CA LEU A 485 -2.14 29.06 -8.38
C LEU A 485 -2.48 28.67 -6.93
N LEU A 486 -2.20 27.42 -6.56
CA LEU A 486 -2.39 26.95 -5.19
C LEU A 486 -1.54 27.75 -4.19
N ILE A 487 -0.27 28.01 -4.50
CA ILE A 487 0.60 28.85 -3.66
C ILE A 487 0.03 30.25 -3.54
N SER A 488 -0.43 30.85 -4.64
CA SER A 488 -1.04 32.18 -4.63
C SER A 488 -2.24 32.23 -3.68
N ARG A 489 -3.17 31.26 -3.77
CA ARG A 489 -4.33 31.15 -2.87
C ARG A 489 -3.94 30.98 -1.41
N MET A 490 -2.91 30.18 -1.12
CA MET A 490 -2.44 29.94 0.25
C MET A 490 -1.64 31.11 0.83
N THR A 491 -1.24 32.07 0.00
CA THR A 491 -0.51 33.28 0.42
C THR A 491 -1.44 34.50 0.61
N GLU A 492 -2.72 34.38 0.24
CA GLU A 492 -3.72 35.42 0.51
C GLU A 492 -3.88 35.64 2.02
N LYS A 493 -4.16 36.89 2.45
CA LYS A 493 -4.27 37.24 3.88
C LYS A 493 -5.31 36.38 4.62
N GLU A 494 -6.40 36.04 3.95
CA GLU A 494 -7.48 35.20 4.48
C GLU A 494 -7.03 33.74 4.74
N ALA A 495 -6.01 33.27 4.02
CA ALA A 495 -5.48 31.93 4.18
C ALA A 495 -4.61 31.80 5.43
N HIS A 496 -3.92 32.85 5.87
CA HIS A 496 -2.97 32.75 6.99
C HIS A 496 -3.63 32.28 8.30
N LEU A 497 -4.78 32.84 8.66
CA LEU A 497 -5.51 32.42 9.87
C LEU A 497 -5.98 30.97 9.75
N THR A 498 -6.46 30.59 8.57
CA THR A 498 -6.92 29.22 8.30
C THR A 498 -5.76 28.22 8.39
N LEU A 499 -4.61 28.54 7.80
CA LEU A 499 -3.41 27.70 7.83
C LEU A 499 -2.87 27.56 9.26
N ALA A 500 -2.87 28.65 10.04
CA ALA A 500 -2.50 28.61 11.45
C ALA A 500 -3.43 27.71 12.27
N ALA A 501 -4.75 27.81 12.06
CA ALA A 501 -5.74 26.96 12.73
C ALA A 501 -5.62 25.48 12.34
N ILE A 502 -5.34 25.18 11.06
CA ILE A 502 -5.09 23.82 10.57
C ILE A 502 -3.81 23.26 11.21
N PHE A 503 -2.73 24.04 11.22
CA PHE A 503 -1.46 23.64 11.82
C PHE A 503 -1.62 23.36 13.32
N PHE A 504 -2.32 24.23 14.04
CA PHE A 504 -2.67 24.02 15.45
C PHE A 504 -3.48 22.73 15.64
N SER A 505 -4.43 22.44 14.74
CA SER A 505 -5.21 21.20 14.79
C SER A 505 -4.34 19.96 14.60
N PHE A 506 -3.34 19.98 13.70
CA PHE A 506 -2.38 18.88 13.58
C PHE A 506 -1.51 18.75 14.81
N TYR A 507 -1.06 19.86 15.38
CA TYR A 507 -0.29 19.85 16.62
C TYR A 507 -1.07 19.16 17.76
N VAL A 508 -2.33 19.54 17.97
CA VAL A 508 -3.21 18.88 18.95
C VAL A 508 -3.40 17.40 18.62
N ALA A 509 -3.57 17.03 17.35
CA ALA A 509 -3.68 15.64 16.93
C ALA A 509 -2.40 14.84 17.21
N VAL A 510 -1.21 15.40 17.02
CA VAL A 510 0.06 14.74 17.36
C VAL A 510 0.19 14.54 18.85
N LYS A 511 -0.19 15.53 19.67
CA LYS A 511 -0.21 15.37 21.14
C LYS A 511 -1.15 14.25 21.58
N LEU A 512 -2.32 14.12 20.95
CA LEU A 512 -3.20 12.98 21.18
C LEU A 512 -2.51 11.65 20.86
N MET A 513 -1.77 11.56 19.75
CA MET A 513 -1.02 10.35 19.38
C MET A 513 0.08 10.03 20.40
N PHE A 514 0.76 11.03 20.96
CA PHE A 514 1.75 10.84 22.02
C PHE A 514 1.10 10.29 23.29
N HIS A 515 -0.02 10.87 23.75
CA HIS A 515 -0.76 10.34 24.90
C HIS A 515 -1.21 8.89 24.70
N ILE A 516 -1.71 8.54 23.51
CA ILE A 516 -2.06 7.15 23.17
C ILE A 516 -0.82 6.24 23.23
N GLY A 517 0.33 6.73 22.78
CA GLY A 517 1.62 6.03 22.85
C GLY A 517 2.05 5.76 24.29
N ASP A 518 2.03 6.79 25.15
CA ASP A 518 2.38 6.70 26.57
C ASP A 518 1.50 5.68 27.31
N ILE A 519 0.20 5.64 27.01
CA ILE A 519 -0.73 4.67 27.62
C ILE A 519 -0.39 3.24 27.19
N ARG A 520 -0.09 3.02 25.91
CA ARG A 520 0.26 1.69 25.38
C ARG A 520 1.58 1.14 25.89
N GLN A 521 2.49 1.98 26.35
CA GLN A 521 3.77 1.53 26.94
C GLN A 521 3.62 1.15 28.42
N LYS A 522 2.53 1.56 29.07
CA LYS A 522 2.24 1.25 30.49
C LYS A 522 1.41 -0.03 30.68
N VAL A 523 0.84 -0.58 29.61
CA VAL A 523 0.07 -1.82 29.55
C VAL A 523 0.94 -2.89 28.91
#